data_AF-A0A9W6U0L2-F1
#
_entry.id   AF-A0A9W6U0L2-F1
#
_cell.length_a   1.000
_cell.length_b   1.000
_cell.length_c   1.000
_cell.angle_alpha   90.00
_cell.angle_beta   90.00
_cell.angle_gamma   90.00
#
_symmetry.space_group_name_H-M   'P 1'
#
loop_
_entity.id
_entity.type
_entity.pdbx_description
1 polymer ?
#
loop_
_entity_poly.entity_id
_entity_poly.type
_entity_poly.pdbx_seq_one_letter_code
_entity_poly.pdbx_strand_id
1 'polypeptide(L)'
;MPVDKAAELASSDPGNTIRDLYETIPNNQYPSWTLYIQVKTPEQADKESVNPFDVTKIWTHSKYPLSEVGLLVLNRNPSNYFAELEQIAFSPSDIVPGIKPSPDKMLQARLFSYPDSQRHRLGAYFNQIPVNLPLKVPQTYQRDGFMAINGNMHDAPNYFPNSKNVPPEDSTLR
;
A
#
# COMPACT_ATOMS: atom_id res chain seq x y z
N MET A 1 -19.03 9.45 17.45
CA MET A 1 -19.60 8.60 18.51
C MET A 1 -19.09 9.09 19.86
N PRO A 2 -19.94 9.34 20.86
CA PRO A 2 -19.52 9.69 22.22
C PRO A 2 -18.73 8.56 22.89
N VAL A 3 -17.84 8.90 23.84
CA VAL A 3 -16.94 7.94 24.51
C VAL A 3 -17.70 6.81 25.21
N ASP A 4 -18.77 7.13 25.94
CA ASP A 4 -19.57 6.12 26.66
C ASP A 4 -20.18 5.09 25.70
N LYS A 5 -20.68 5.55 24.54
CA LYS A 5 -21.23 4.66 23.53
C LYS A 5 -20.16 3.80 22.85
N ALA A 6 -18.97 4.36 22.66
CA ALA A 6 -17.84 3.61 22.12
C ALA A 6 -17.41 2.50 23.10
N ALA A 7 -17.35 2.80 24.40
CA ALA A 7 -17.01 1.84 25.44
C ALA A 7 -18.03 0.70 25.53
N GLU A 8 -19.33 1.02 25.46
CA GLU A 8 -20.40 0.04 25.39
C GLU A 8 -20.19 -0.90 24.20
N LEU A 9 -20.06 -0.36 22.98
CA LEU A 9 -19.91 -1.15 21.76
C LEU A 9 -18.64 -2.01 21.78
N ALA A 10 -17.53 -1.48 22.27
CA ALA A 10 -16.28 -2.25 22.39
C ALA A 10 -16.43 -3.50 23.26
N SER A 11 -17.37 -3.48 24.22
CA SER A 11 -17.66 -4.63 25.09
C SER A 11 -18.76 -5.54 24.53
N SER A 12 -19.84 -4.96 24.01
CA SER A 12 -21.02 -5.71 23.57
C SER A 12 -20.84 -6.33 22.19
N ASP A 13 -20.01 -5.69 21.35
CA ASP A 13 -19.81 -6.07 19.96
C ASP A 13 -18.46 -5.58 19.41
N PRO A 14 -17.36 -6.28 19.77
CA PRO A 14 -16.01 -5.89 19.34
C PRO A 14 -15.79 -5.89 17.83
N GLY A 15 -16.64 -6.60 17.07
CA GLY A 15 -16.58 -6.71 15.62
C GLY A 15 -17.50 -5.75 14.87
N ASN A 16 -18.07 -4.75 15.54
CA ASN A 16 -19.12 -3.90 14.99
C ASN A 16 -18.76 -3.26 13.63
N THR A 17 -17.54 -2.74 13.46
CA THR A 17 -17.08 -2.08 12.23
C THR A 17 -16.86 -3.06 11.09
N ILE A 18 -16.35 -4.26 11.39
CA ILE A 18 -16.18 -5.32 10.40
C ILE A 18 -17.56 -5.80 9.93
N ARG A 19 -18.49 -6.04 10.87
CA ARG A 19 -19.86 -6.46 10.53
C ARG A 19 -20.59 -5.39 9.72
N ASP A 20 -20.51 -4.13 10.13
CA ASP A 20 -21.11 -2.99 9.44
C ASP A 20 -20.67 -2.94 7.96
N LEU A 21 -19.36 -2.96 7.70
CA LEU A 21 -18.84 -2.96 6.32
C LEU A 21 -19.25 -4.23 5.55
N TYR A 22 -19.16 -5.40 6.20
CA TYR A 22 -19.46 -6.68 5.57
C TYR A 22 -20.95 -6.79 5.18
N GLU A 23 -21.87 -6.28 5.99
CA GLU A 23 -23.32 -6.30 5.71
C GLU A 23 -23.73 -5.19 4.73
N THR A 24 -23.05 -4.05 4.75
CA THR A 24 -23.32 -2.90 3.89
C THR A 24 -23.13 -3.22 2.39
N ILE A 25 -22.07 -3.96 2.04
CA ILE A 25 -21.72 -4.25 0.63
C ILE A 25 -22.79 -5.13 -0.06
N PRO A 26 -23.21 -6.29 0.48
CA PRO A 26 -24.28 -7.12 -0.12
C PRO A 26 -25.63 -6.42 -0.24
N ASN A 27 -25.88 -5.41 0.61
CA ASN A 27 -27.10 -4.60 0.57
C ASN A 27 -27.06 -3.48 -0.50
N ASN A 28 -26.06 -3.49 -1.41
CA ASN A 28 -25.84 -2.47 -2.44
C ASN A 28 -25.60 -1.06 -1.88
N GLN A 29 -25.18 -0.95 -0.62
CA GLN A 29 -24.89 0.33 0.04
C GLN A 29 -23.39 0.64 -0.03
N TYR A 30 -22.80 0.67 -1.23
CA TYR A 30 -21.35 0.75 -1.38
C TYR A 30 -20.76 2.05 -0.81
N PRO A 31 -19.89 1.98 0.22
CA PRO A 31 -19.23 3.16 0.73
C PRO A 31 -18.21 3.68 -0.29
N SER A 32 -18.07 5.00 -0.37
CA SER A 32 -17.22 5.66 -1.34
C SER A 32 -16.49 6.88 -0.77
N TRP A 33 -15.34 7.19 -1.37
CA TRP A 33 -14.48 8.31 -0.99
C TRP A 33 -13.98 9.03 -2.23
N THR A 34 -14.16 10.35 -2.27
CA THR A 34 -13.57 11.21 -3.30
C THR A 34 -12.12 11.51 -2.92
N LEU A 35 -11.19 11.17 -3.82
CA LEU A 35 -9.77 11.46 -3.70
C LEU A 35 -9.50 12.90 -4.12
N TYR A 36 -8.90 13.66 -3.20
CA TYR A 36 -8.34 14.98 -3.46
C TYR A 36 -6.83 14.98 -3.19
N ILE A 37 -6.10 15.87 -3.86
CA ILE A 37 -4.67 16.13 -3.61
C ILE A 37 -4.41 17.61 -3.38
N GLN A 38 -3.34 17.91 -2.66
CA GLN A 38 -2.76 19.26 -2.61
C GLN A 38 -1.47 19.26 -3.43
N VAL A 39 -1.26 20.32 -4.22
CA VAL A 39 -0.07 20.49 -5.06
C VAL A 39 0.75 21.65 -4.54
N LYS A 40 2.02 21.39 -4.25
CA LYS A 40 3.01 22.39 -3.80
C LYS A 40 4.27 22.22 -4.63
N THR A 41 4.76 23.29 -5.24
CA THR A 41 6.02 23.24 -5.99
C THR A 41 7.23 23.25 -5.04
N PRO A 42 8.40 22.77 -5.48
CA PRO A 42 9.62 22.85 -4.67
C PRO A 42 9.94 24.28 -4.20
N GLU A 43 9.77 25.28 -5.07
CA GLU A 43 10.06 26.68 -4.74
C GLU A 43 9.07 27.25 -3.71
N GLN A 44 7.84 26.74 -3.69
CA GLN A 44 6.86 27.08 -2.66
C GLN A 44 7.22 26.41 -1.33
N ALA A 45 7.69 25.16 -1.36
CA ALA A 45 8.12 24.40 -0.20
C ALA A 45 9.30 25.07 0.52
N ASP A 46 10.28 25.58 -0.23
CA ASP A 46 11.46 26.28 0.32
C ASP A 46 11.14 27.62 0.99
N LYS A 47 10.01 28.23 0.63
CA LYS A 47 9.55 29.52 1.17
C LYS A 47 8.60 29.37 2.36
N GLU A 48 8.31 28.15 2.78
CA GLU A 48 7.42 27.92 3.90
C GLU A 48 8.07 28.27 5.24
N SER A 49 7.27 28.85 6.13
CA SER A 49 7.68 29.06 7.53
C SER A 49 7.69 27.77 8.34
N VAL A 50 6.93 26.77 7.91
CA VAL A 50 6.80 25.46 8.54
C VAL A 50 7.37 24.40 7.60
N ASN A 51 8.13 23.45 8.15
CA ASN A 51 8.68 22.35 7.37
C ASN A 51 7.55 21.61 6.63
N PRO A 52 7.56 21.60 5.28
CA PRO A 52 6.50 20.97 4.48
C PRO A 52 6.47 19.44 4.59
N PHE A 53 7.50 18.83 5.17
CA PHE A 53 7.66 17.38 5.34
C PHE A 53 7.54 16.93 6.80
N ASP A 54 7.06 17.79 7.69
CA ASP A 54 6.74 17.43 9.07
C ASP A 54 5.31 16.85 9.13
N VAL A 55 5.20 15.54 9.37
CA VAL A 55 3.92 14.81 9.46
C VAL A 55 2.96 15.37 10.51
N THR A 56 3.46 16.14 11.49
CA THR A 56 2.62 16.75 12.54
C THR A 56 1.95 18.04 12.09
N LYS A 57 2.23 18.50 10.86
CA LYS A 57 1.77 19.77 10.30
C LYS A 57 0.92 19.52 9.06
N ILE A 58 -0.11 20.34 8.89
CA ILE A 58 -0.94 20.34 7.70
C ILE A 58 -0.48 21.43 6.73
N TRP A 59 -0.71 21.21 5.44
CA TRP A 59 -0.71 22.30 4.46
C TRP A 59 -2.09 22.92 4.48
N THR A 60 -2.18 24.20 4.84
CA THR A 60 -3.48 24.86 4.99
C THR A 60 -4.24 24.86 3.67
N HIS A 61 -5.52 24.44 3.70
CA HIS A 61 -6.35 24.38 2.49
C HIS A 61 -6.57 25.76 1.84
N SER A 62 -6.46 26.85 2.62
CA SER A 62 -6.53 28.21 2.09
C SER A 62 -5.34 28.58 1.21
N LYS A 63 -4.15 28.01 1.45
CA LYS A 63 -2.93 28.27 0.68
C LYS A 63 -2.73 27.24 -0.43
N TYR A 64 -3.10 25.99 -0.17
CA TYR A 64 -3.02 24.87 -1.11
C TYR A 64 -4.39 24.21 -1.20
N PRO A 65 -5.27 24.68 -2.10
CA PRO A 65 -6.61 24.14 -2.23
C PRO A 65 -6.58 22.68 -2.68
N LEU A 66 -7.65 21.97 -2.34
CA LEU A 66 -7.86 20.58 -2.74
C LEU A 66 -8.22 20.51 -4.22
N SER A 67 -7.49 19.68 -4.96
CA SER A 67 -7.77 19.34 -6.36
C SER A 67 -8.35 17.93 -6.42
N GLU A 68 -9.54 17.78 -7.01
CA GLU A 68 -10.20 16.49 -7.17
C GLU A 68 -9.46 15.61 -8.19
N VAL A 69 -9.35 14.31 -7.90
CA VAL A 69 -8.69 13.33 -8.77
C VAL A 69 -9.64 12.22 -9.21
N GLY A 70 -10.47 11.70 -8.29
CA GLY A 70 -11.38 10.60 -8.63
C GLY A 70 -12.13 10.03 -7.43
N LEU A 71 -12.76 8.86 -7.63
CA LEU A 71 -13.63 8.22 -6.66
C LEU A 71 -13.19 6.77 -6.39
N LEU A 72 -13.06 6.39 -5.12
CA LEU A 72 -12.90 5.02 -4.68
C LEU A 72 -14.24 4.49 -4.16
N VAL A 73 -14.66 3.31 -4.61
CA VAL A 73 -15.88 2.64 -4.16
C VAL A 73 -15.54 1.22 -3.70
N LEU A 74 -15.96 0.84 -2.49
CA LEU A 74 -15.80 -0.52 -1.99
C LEU A 74 -17.07 -1.32 -2.29
N ASN A 75 -16.98 -2.24 -3.25
CA ASN A 75 -18.15 -2.95 -3.80
C ASN A 75 -18.06 -4.49 -3.72
N ARG A 76 -17.06 -5.03 -3.01
CA ARG A 76 -16.86 -6.46 -2.89
C ARG A 76 -16.25 -6.84 -1.54
N ASN A 77 -16.86 -7.80 -0.87
CA ASN A 77 -16.28 -8.45 0.31
C ASN A 77 -15.20 -9.46 -0.08
N PRO A 78 -14.23 -9.76 0.82
CA PRO A 78 -13.30 -10.86 0.60
C PRO A 78 -14.07 -12.19 0.56
N SER A 79 -13.62 -13.13 -0.28
CA SER A 79 -14.18 -14.48 -0.32
C SER A 79 -13.65 -15.34 0.83
N ASN A 80 -12.42 -15.06 1.28
CA ASN A 80 -11.83 -15.66 2.46
C ASN A 80 -11.06 -14.61 3.27
N TYR A 81 -11.51 -14.37 4.51
CA TYR A 81 -10.94 -13.35 5.39
C TYR A 81 -9.44 -13.56 5.65
N PHE A 82 -9.02 -14.80 5.96
CA PHE A 82 -7.61 -15.06 6.26
C PHE A 82 -6.71 -14.94 5.03
N ALA A 83 -7.15 -15.45 3.88
CA ALA A 83 -6.37 -15.43 2.64
C ALA A 83 -6.27 -14.04 2.00
N GLU A 84 -7.31 -13.20 2.13
CA GLU A 84 -7.38 -11.91 1.44
C GLU A 84 -7.20 -10.70 2.37
N LEU A 85 -7.50 -10.80 3.67
CA LEU A 85 -7.30 -9.69 4.62
C LEU A 85 -6.13 -9.94 5.55
N GLU A 86 -6.10 -11.04 6.28
CA GLU A 86 -5.00 -11.28 7.23
C GLU A 86 -3.64 -11.41 6.53
N GLN A 87 -3.62 -11.90 5.29
CA GLN A 87 -2.40 -12.06 4.51
C GLN A 87 -2.09 -10.90 3.55
N ILE A 88 -2.90 -9.84 3.52
CA ILE A 88 -2.57 -8.67 2.70
C ILE A 88 -1.33 -7.95 3.25
N ALA A 89 -0.52 -7.40 2.35
CA ALA A 89 0.76 -6.80 2.65
C ALA A 89 0.91 -5.43 1.98
N PHE A 90 0.34 -4.38 2.60
CA PHE A 90 0.52 -3.01 2.12
C PHE A 90 1.89 -2.47 2.50
N SER A 91 2.65 -1.94 1.54
CA SER A 91 3.89 -1.20 1.81
C SER A 91 3.90 0.17 1.15
N PRO A 92 4.32 1.25 1.85
CA PRO A 92 4.60 2.54 1.23
C PRO A 92 5.75 2.51 0.22
N SER A 93 6.56 1.46 0.20
CA SER A 93 7.60 1.25 -0.82
C SER A 93 7.05 0.80 -2.17
N ASP A 94 5.80 0.34 -2.23
CA ASP A 94 5.17 -0.18 -3.44
C ASP A 94 4.61 0.98 -4.29
N ILE A 95 5.54 1.83 -4.75
CA ILE A 95 5.25 3.01 -5.58
C ILE A 95 5.32 2.67 -7.07
N VAL A 96 4.53 3.40 -7.85
CA VAL A 96 4.50 3.29 -9.32
C VAL A 96 5.19 4.50 -9.97
N PRO A 97 5.68 4.39 -11.23
CA PRO A 97 6.25 5.52 -11.95
C PRO A 97 5.34 6.76 -11.91
N GLY A 98 5.93 7.91 -11.57
CA GLY A 98 5.22 9.18 -11.38
C GLY A 98 4.93 9.54 -9.91
N ILE A 99 5.02 8.59 -8.98
CA ILE A 99 4.89 8.83 -7.54
C ILE A 99 6.24 8.54 -6.86
N LYS A 100 6.71 9.48 -6.03
CA LYS A 100 8.00 9.36 -5.32
C LYS A 100 7.85 9.77 -3.85
N PRO A 101 8.64 9.18 -2.94
CA PRO A 101 8.59 9.53 -1.53
C PRO A 101 9.19 10.93 -1.28
N SER A 102 8.66 11.62 -0.28
CA SER A 102 9.21 12.88 0.23
C SER A 102 10.29 12.60 1.29
N PRO A 103 11.12 13.60 1.68
CA PRO A 103 12.10 13.44 2.75
C PRO A 103 11.50 13.46 4.18
N ASP A 104 10.18 13.25 4.33
CA ASP A 104 9.55 13.05 5.64
C ASP A 104 10.18 11.84 6.33
N LYS A 105 10.79 12.06 7.50
CA LYS A 105 11.52 11.02 8.25
C LYS A 105 10.62 9.83 8.63
N MET A 106 9.35 10.07 8.94
CA MET A 106 8.40 9.01 9.26
C MET A 106 8.08 8.19 8.01
N LEU A 107 7.90 8.83 6.85
CA LEU A 107 7.73 8.10 5.59
C LEU A 107 8.97 7.28 5.26
N GLN A 108 10.18 7.87 5.37
CA GLN A 108 11.45 7.20 5.06
C GLN A 108 11.63 5.91 5.86
N ALA A 109 11.31 5.91 7.16
CA ALA A 109 11.35 4.70 7.99
C ALA A 109 10.31 3.65 7.56
N ARG A 110 9.13 4.08 7.08
CA ARG A 110 8.05 3.19 6.61
C ARG A 110 8.34 2.53 5.27
N LEU A 111 9.17 3.14 4.41
CA LEU A 111 9.63 2.52 3.16
C LEU A 111 10.41 1.21 3.43
N PHE A 112 11.09 1.10 4.57
CA PHE A 112 11.84 -0.09 4.95
C PHE A 112 11.05 -1.03 5.87
N SER A 113 10.40 -0.49 6.91
CA SER A 113 9.85 -1.30 8.01
C SER A 113 8.69 -2.21 7.60
N TYR A 114 7.85 -1.80 6.65
CA TYR A 114 6.71 -2.60 6.19
C TYR A 114 7.15 -3.88 5.47
N PRO A 115 7.99 -3.83 4.42
CA PRO A 115 8.43 -5.04 3.73
C PRO A 115 9.29 -5.93 4.63
N ASP A 116 10.06 -5.36 5.57
CA ASP A 116 10.77 -6.14 6.59
C ASP A 116 9.80 -6.93 7.49
N SER A 117 8.81 -6.25 8.06
CA SER A 117 7.78 -6.88 8.91
C SER A 117 6.97 -7.93 8.15
N GLN A 118 6.66 -7.71 6.88
CA GLN A 118 5.92 -8.64 6.04
C GLN A 118 6.71 -9.92 5.76
N ARG A 119 8.03 -9.82 5.50
CA ARG A 119 8.89 -11.00 5.35
C ARG A 119 8.91 -11.86 6.60
N HIS A 120 8.91 -11.25 7.79
CA HIS A 120 8.82 -11.98 9.05
C HIS A 120 7.43 -12.62 9.24
N ARG A 121 6.35 -11.84 9.05
CA ARG A 121 4.98 -12.25 9.32
C ARG A 121 4.43 -13.29 8.34
N LEU A 122 4.77 -13.17 7.05
CA LEU A 122 4.18 -13.94 5.95
C LEU A 122 5.20 -14.81 5.18
N GLY A 123 6.49 -14.67 5.50
CA GLY A 123 7.58 -15.38 4.82
C GLY A 123 8.18 -14.61 3.64
N ALA A 124 9.32 -15.09 3.16
CA ALA A 124 10.11 -14.40 2.12
C ALA A 124 9.38 -14.20 0.78
N TYR A 125 8.39 -15.04 0.50
CA TYR A 125 7.60 -15.04 -0.74
C TYR A 125 6.13 -14.65 -0.52
N PHE A 126 5.87 -13.77 0.44
CA PHE A 126 4.52 -13.23 0.69
C PHE A 126 3.88 -12.55 -0.53
N ASN A 127 4.70 -12.12 -1.49
CA ASN A 127 4.27 -11.57 -2.78
C ASN A 127 3.68 -12.61 -3.75
N GLN A 128 3.81 -13.91 -3.46
CA GLN A 128 3.12 -14.98 -4.22
C GLN A 128 1.69 -15.22 -3.72
N ILE A 129 1.32 -14.71 -2.54
CA ILE A 129 -0.04 -14.82 -2.01
C ILE A 129 -0.97 -14.05 -2.96
N PRO A 130 -2.11 -14.64 -3.41
CA PRO A 130 -2.92 -14.07 -4.49
C PRO A 130 -3.33 -12.60 -4.31
N VAL A 131 -3.62 -12.16 -3.07
CA VAL A 131 -4.02 -10.77 -2.78
C VAL A 131 -2.87 -9.76 -2.93
N ASN A 132 -1.62 -10.22 -2.79
CA ASN A 132 -0.42 -9.39 -2.90
C ASN A 132 0.22 -9.47 -4.30
N LEU A 133 -0.27 -10.36 -5.15
CA LEU A 133 0.30 -10.59 -6.48
C LEU A 133 -0.11 -9.45 -7.41
N PRO A 134 0.84 -8.75 -8.06
CA PRO A 134 0.50 -7.73 -9.04
C PRO A 134 -0.20 -8.35 -10.25
N LEU A 135 -1.13 -7.61 -10.86
CA LEU A 135 -1.85 -8.05 -12.07
C LEU A 135 -0.91 -8.39 -13.23
N LYS A 136 0.22 -7.68 -13.32
CA LYS A 136 1.32 -8.01 -14.22
C LYS A 136 2.50 -8.49 -13.38
N VAL A 137 2.72 -9.81 -13.38
CA VAL A 137 3.80 -10.44 -12.59
C VAL A 137 5.17 -9.98 -13.14
N PRO A 138 6.00 -9.30 -12.32
CA PRO A 138 7.31 -8.86 -12.75
C PRO A 138 8.26 -10.06 -12.86
N GLN A 139 9.18 -9.99 -13.83
CA GLN A 139 10.34 -10.86 -13.88
C GLN A 139 11.38 -10.27 -12.92
N THR A 140 11.80 -11.03 -11.91
CA THR A 140 12.77 -10.57 -10.91
C THR A 140 13.95 -11.54 -10.83
N TYR A 141 14.99 -11.18 -10.10
CA TYR A 141 16.13 -12.07 -9.81
C TYR A 141 15.97 -12.82 -8.47
N GLN A 142 14.83 -12.67 -7.77
CA GLN A 142 14.61 -13.32 -6.48
C GLN A 142 14.41 -14.83 -6.68
N ARG A 143 15.25 -15.65 -6.00
CA ARG A 143 15.21 -17.12 -6.06
C ARG A 143 15.05 -17.76 -4.67
N ASP A 144 14.59 -19.01 -4.70
CA ASP A 144 14.54 -19.97 -3.59
C ASP A 144 13.63 -19.52 -2.43
N GLY A 145 14.04 -19.65 -1.16
CA GLY A 145 13.24 -19.20 -0.01
C GLY A 145 12.04 -20.09 0.37
N PHE A 146 11.56 -19.89 1.61
CA PHE A 146 10.42 -20.64 2.13
C PHE A 146 9.16 -20.35 1.31
N MET A 147 8.45 -21.41 0.92
CA MET A 147 7.20 -21.37 0.13
C MET A 147 7.33 -20.71 -1.25
N ALA A 148 8.48 -20.81 -1.92
CA ALA A 148 8.55 -20.49 -3.35
C ALA A 148 7.84 -21.56 -4.20
N ILE A 149 6.60 -21.28 -4.59
CA ILE A 149 5.71 -22.22 -5.29
C ILE A 149 5.44 -21.83 -6.75
N ASN A 150 5.97 -20.70 -7.22
CA ASN A 150 5.78 -20.17 -8.57
C ASN A 150 6.72 -20.75 -9.65
N GLY A 151 7.36 -21.89 -9.39
CA GLY A 151 8.34 -22.50 -10.30
C GLY A 151 9.74 -21.85 -10.28
N ASN A 152 9.95 -20.82 -9.46
CA ASN A 152 11.27 -20.22 -9.17
C ASN A 152 12.07 -19.83 -10.43
N MET A 153 11.37 -19.38 -11.48
CA MET A 153 11.91 -19.00 -12.80
C MET A 153 12.76 -20.09 -13.50
N HIS A 154 12.55 -21.36 -13.17
CA HIS A 154 13.17 -22.52 -13.83
C HIS A 154 14.69 -22.37 -14.05
N ASP A 155 15.17 -22.61 -15.28
CA ASP A 155 16.57 -22.58 -15.70
C ASP A 155 17.06 -21.18 -16.15
N ALA A 156 16.28 -20.13 -15.90
CA ALA A 156 16.69 -18.77 -16.24
C ALA A 156 17.95 -18.37 -15.42
N PRO A 157 18.81 -17.46 -15.93
CA PRO A 157 19.92 -16.93 -15.14
C PRO A 157 19.45 -16.26 -13.84
N ASN A 158 20.27 -16.35 -12.80
CA ASN A 158 20.03 -15.73 -11.49
C ASN A 158 20.95 -14.54 -11.20
N TYR A 159 21.62 -14.00 -12.22
CA TYR A 159 22.55 -12.88 -12.12
C TYR A 159 22.40 -11.90 -13.29
N PHE A 160 22.80 -10.64 -13.07
CA PHE A 160 22.85 -9.59 -14.09
C PHE A 160 24.19 -8.84 -14.00
N PRO A 161 24.81 -8.45 -15.13
CA PRO A 161 24.41 -8.75 -16.51
C PRO A 161 24.66 -10.23 -16.89
N ASN A 162 23.88 -10.78 -17.83
CA ASN A 162 24.05 -12.13 -18.35
C ASN A 162 23.89 -12.19 -19.87
N SER A 163 24.46 -13.22 -20.51
CA SER A 163 24.45 -13.37 -21.97
C SER A 163 23.09 -13.70 -22.59
N LYS A 164 22.06 -13.98 -21.78
CA LYS A 164 20.69 -14.24 -22.24
C LYS A 164 19.78 -13.01 -22.16
N ASN A 165 20.22 -11.90 -21.54
CA ASN A 165 19.42 -10.69 -21.31
C ASN A 165 18.05 -10.94 -20.63
N VAL A 166 17.98 -11.93 -19.72
CA VAL A 166 16.76 -12.29 -18.98
C VAL A 166 17.06 -12.44 -17.48
N PRO A 167 16.19 -11.93 -16.58
CA PRO A 167 15.19 -10.88 -16.80
C PRO A 167 15.74 -9.61 -17.46
N PRO A 168 14.97 -8.94 -18.33
CA PRO A 168 15.41 -7.72 -18.99
C PRO A 168 15.66 -6.61 -17.97
N GLU A 169 16.64 -5.74 -18.25
CA GLU A 169 16.83 -4.52 -17.47
C GLU A 169 15.63 -3.59 -17.66
N ASP A 170 15.07 -3.09 -16.56
CA ASP A 170 14.09 -2.01 -16.61
C ASP A 170 14.82 -0.67 -16.64
N SER A 171 14.90 -0.07 -17.84
CA SER A 171 15.55 1.22 -18.05
C SER A 171 14.86 2.38 -17.33
N THR A 172 13.63 2.19 -16.82
CA THR A 172 12.89 3.22 -16.08
C THR A 172 13.27 3.30 -14.61
N LEU A 173 14.03 2.33 -14.09
CA LEU A 173 14.56 2.32 -12.72
C LEU A 173 15.91 3.05 -12.58
N ARG A 174 16.43 3.65 -13.66
CA ARG A 174 17.64 4.49 -13.65
C ARG A 174 17.33 5.96 -13.38
#